data_AF-A0A024VK07-F1
#
_entry.id   AF-A0A024VK07-F1
#
_cell.length_a   1.000
_cell.length_b   1.000
_cell.length_c   1.000
_cell.angle_alpha   90.00
_cell.angle_beta   90.00
_cell.angle_gamma   90.00
#
_symmetry.space_group_name_H-M   'P 1'
#
loop_
_entity.id
_entity.type
_entity.pdbx_description
1 polymer ?
#
loop_
_entity_poly.entity_id
_entity_poly.type
_entity_poly.pdbx_seq_one_letter_code
_entity_poly.pdbx_strand_id
1 'polypeptide(L)'
;MGMKLDILLTMIRICIFYNDVKNLKKYLEQARTQMEKGGDWERKNKLKIYEALNYIMIRNFAEASKILIDAASTFTATEIISYEKIIFYVVILGIGDILLNRIQKLSRVIDM
;
A
#
# COMPACT_ATOMS: atom_id res chain seq x y z
N MET A 1 -8.59 -9.88 -21.80
CA MET A 1 -8.61 -8.59 -21.06
C MET A 1 -7.62 -8.55 -19.89
N GLY A 2 -7.24 -9.67 -19.25
CA GLY A 2 -6.28 -9.67 -18.12
C GLY A 2 -4.82 -9.27 -18.44
N MET A 3 -4.29 -9.59 -19.64
CA MET A 3 -2.88 -9.34 -19.99
C MET A 3 -2.43 -7.89 -19.82
N LYS A 4 -3.29 -6.91 -20.14
CA LYS A 4 -2.93 -5.48 -20.03
C LYS A 4 -2.77 -5.04 -18.59
N LEU A 5 -3.60 -5.61 -17.69
CA LEU A 5 -3.52 -5.38 -16.26
C LEU A 5 -2.30 -6.08 -15.66
N ASP A 6 -2.04 -7.33 -16.08
CA ASP A 6 -0.87 -8.08 -15.61
C ASP A 6 0.45 -7.35 -15.98
N ILE A 7 0.55 -6.78 -17.19
CA ILE A 7 1.68 -5.93 -17.60
C ILE A 7 1.80 -4.67 -16.72
N LEU A 8 0.70 -4.00 -16.42
CA LEU A 8 0.70 -2.82 -15.55
C LEU A 8 1.16 -3.16 -14.13
N LEU A 9 0.72 -4.30 -13.59
CA LEU A 9 1.17 -4.80 -12.28
C LEU A 9 2.67 -5.10 -12.27
N THR A 10 3.24 -5.63 -13.37
CA THR A 10 4.69 -5.81 -13.51
C THR A 10 5.44 -4.48 -13.61
N MET A 11 4.91 -3.49 -14.33
CA MET A 11 5.52 -2.15 -14.40
C MET A 11 5.54 -1.46 -13.05
N ILE A 12 4.47 -1.60 -12.26
CA ILE A 12 4.39 -1.12 -10.87
C ILE A 12 5.50 -1.73 -10.02
N ARG A 13 5.77 -3.03 -10.14
CA ARG A 13 6.87 -3.71 -9.43
C ARG A 13 8.23 -3.10 -9.74
N ILE A 14 8.49 -2.85 -11.01
CA ILE A 14 9.75 -2.25 -11.46
C ILE A 14 9.88 -0.84 -10.87
N CYS A 15 8.80 -0.04 -10.91
CA CYS A 15 8.80 1.30 -10.32
C CYS A 15 9.06 1.26 -8.80
N ILE A 16 8.49 0.29 -8.10
CA ILE A 16 8.74 0.07 -6.67
C ILE A 16 10.21 -0.27 -6.42
N PHE A 17 10.79 -1.14 -7.25
CA PHE A 17 12.20 -1.55 -7.13
C PHE A 17 13.16 -0.37 -7.34
N TYR A 18 12.89 0.49 -8.31
CA TYR A 18 13.70 1.70 -8.58
C TYR A 18 13.30 2.91 -7.73
N ASN A 19 12.31 2.77 -6.83
CA ASN A 19 11.77 3.85 -6.00
C ASN A 19 11.29 5.08 -6.81
N ASP A 20 10.75 4.86 -8.01
CA ASP A 20 10.22 5.92 -8.87
C ASP A 20 8.75 6.21 -8.53
N VAL A 21 8.56 7.10 -7.56
CA VAL A 21 7.25 7.47 -7.02
C VAL A 21 6.36 8.18 -8.07
N LYS A 22 6.95 8.92 -9.02
CA LYS A 22 6.18 9.66 -10.03
C LYS A 22 5.52 8.69 -11.02
N ASN A 23 6.30 7.76 -11.54
CA ASN A 23 5.79 6.77 -12.49
C ASN A 23 4.88 5.75 -11.79
N LEU A 24 5.18 5.39 -10.54
CA LEU A 24 4.34 4.50 -9.73
C LEU A 24 2.89 4.99 -9.64
N LYS A 25 2.68 6.27 -9.29
CA LYS A 25 1.32 6.85 -9.21
C LYS A 25 0.59 6.82 -10.55
N LYS A 26 1.30 7.10 -11.66
CA LYS A 26 0.73 7.07 -13.02
C LYS A 26 0.29 5.66 -13.44
N TYR A 27 1.07 4.64 -13.09
CA TYR A 27 0.72 3.25 -13.41
C TYR A 27 -0.37 2.68 -12.50
N LEU A 28 -0.41 3.10 -11.23
CA LEU A 28 -1.50 2.76 -10.30
C LEU A 28 -2.85 3.29 -10.79
N GLU A 29 -2.92 4.56 -11.24
CA GLU A 29 -4.16 5.15 -11.77
C GLU A 29 -4.65 4.38 -13.02
N GLN A 30 -3.73 4.05 -13.93
CA GLN A 30 -4.06 3.26 -15.11
C GLN A 30 -4.56 1.86 -14.74
N ALA A 31 -3.93 1.21 -13.75
CA ALA A 31 -4.37 -0.10 -13.26
C ALA A 31 -5.76 -0.01 -12.62
N ARG A 32 -6.06 1.09 -11.90
CA ARG A 32 -7.38 1.36 -11.32
C ARG A 32 -8.47 1.51 -12.38
N THR A 33 -8.21 2.30 -13.43
CA THR A 33 -9.16 2.43 -14.55
C THR A 33 -9.36 1.11 -15.30
N GLN A 34 -8.33 0.27 -15.40
CA GLN A 34 -8.48 -1.07 -16.00
C GLN A 34 -9.27 -2.02 -15.10
N MET A 35 -9.16 -1.90 -13.77
CA MET A 35 -9.96 -2.68 -12.82
C MET A 35 -11.45 -2.33 -12.87
N GLU A 36 -11.81 -1.07 -13.09
CA GLU A 36 -13.22 -0.62 -13.20
C GLU A 36 -13.93 -1.21 -14.44
N LYS A 37 -13.17 -1.54 -15.48
CA LYS A 37 -13.70 -2.16 -16.72
C LYS A 37 -14.04 -3.64 -16.56
N GLY A 38 -13.82 -4.22 -15.39
CA GLY A 38 -14.02 -5.63 -15.09
C GLY A 38 -12.68 -6.30 -14.78
N GLY A 39 -12.49 -6.63 -13.51
CA GLY A 39 -11.27 -7.23 -12.99
C GLY A 39 -11.56 -8.39 -12.06
N ASP A 40 -10.66 -9.37 -12.11
CA ASP A 40 -10.66 -10.53 -11.22
C ASP A 40 -10.43 -10.11 -9.76
N TRP A 41 -11.08 -10.78 -8.81
CA TRP A 41 -11.07 -10.43 -7.39
C TRP A 41 -9.64 -10.47 -6.81
N GLU A 42 -8.85 -11.46 -7.22
CA GLU A 42 -7.45 -11.60 -6.78
C GLU A 42 -6.59 -10.39 -7.21
N ARG A 43 -6.81 -9.89 -8.44
CA ARG A 43 -6.08 -8.74 -8.99
C ARG A 43 -6.43 -7.44 -8.25
N LYS A 44 -7.67 -7.33 -7.74
CA LYS A 44 -8.09 -6.22 -6.88
C LYS A 44 -7.31 -6.16 -5.57
N ASN A 45 -7.10 -7.32 -4.94
CA ASN A 45 -6.33 -7.40 -3.70
C ASN A 45 -4.85 -7.08 -3.94
N LYS A 46 -4.26 -7.57 -5.05
CA LYS A 46 -2.89 -7.20 -5.44
C LYS A 46 -2.75 -5.69 -5.67
N LEU A 47 -3.71 -5.04 -6.33
CA LEU A 47 -3.67 -3.59 -6.56
C LEU A 47 -3.74 -2.80 -5.25
N LYS A 48 -4.63 -3.18 -4.31
CA LYS A 48 -4.71 -2.55 -2.96
C LYS A 48 -3.37 -2.61 -2.22
N ILE A 49 -2.67 -3.74 -2.29
CA ILE A 49 -1.36 -3.90 -1.64
C ILE A 49 -0.33 -2.96 -2.28
N TYR A 50 -0.35 -2.79 -3.60
CA TYR A 50 0.56 -1.85 -4.29
C TYR A 50 0.25 -0.39 -3.96
N GLU A 51 -1.03 -0.04 -3.79
CA GLU A 51 -1.41 1.28 -3.29
C GLU A 51 -0.87 1.52 -1.88
N ALA A 52 -1.00 0.54 -0.99
CA ALA A 52 -0.42 0.64 0.35
C ALA A 52 1.11 0.82 0.33
N LEU A 53 1.83 0.11 -0.54
CA LEU A 53 3.27 0.29 -0.73
C LEU A 53 3.61 1.70 -1.22
N ASN A 54 2.81 2.25 -2.14
CA ASN A 54 2.97 3.64 -2.57
C ASN A 54 2.74 4.64 -1.42
N TYR A 55 1.74 4.40 -0.56
CA TYR A 55 1.52 5.20 0.66
C TYR A 55 2.71 5.15 1.62
N ILE A 56 3.36 3.99 1.76
CA ILE A 56 4.60 3.84 2.53
C ILE A 56 5.74 4.65 1.91
N MET A 57 5.89 4.63 0.57
CA MET A 57 6.92 5.41 -0.14
C MET A 57 6.75 6.92 0.05
N ILE A 58 5.52 7.42 0.08
CA ILE A 58 5.23 8.84 0.35
C ILE A 58 5.17 9.17 1.85
N ARG A 59 5.55 8.24 2.72
CA ARG A 59 5.55 8.36 4.20
C ARG A 59 4.16 8.65 4.80
N ASN A 60 3.08 8.27 4.12
CA ASN A 60 1.72 8.34 4.66
C ASN A 60 1.34 6.99 5.27
N PHE A 61 1.71 6.82 6.54
CA PHE A 61 1.57 5.55 7.24
C PHE A 61 0.14 5.26 7.73
N ALA A 62 -0.67 6.31 7.96
CA ALA A 62 -2.05 6.17 8.42
C ALA A 62 -2.92 5.46 7.38
N GLU A 63 -2.90 5.94 6.13
CA GLU A 63 -3.65 5.32 5.03
C GLU A 63 -3.09 3.96 4.64
N ALA A 64 -1.75 3.81 4.64
CA ALA A 64 -1.11 2.52 4.37
C ALA A 64 -1.54 1.44 5.38
N SER A 65 -1.54 1.77 6.68
CA SER A 65 -1.92 0.85 7.75
C SER A 65 -3.36 0.37 7.60
N LYS A 66 -4.30 1.29 7.34
CA LYS A 66 -5.72 0.96 7.14
C LYS A 66 -5.94 -0.02 5.98
N ILE A 67 -5.28 0.22 4.85
CA ILE A 67 -5.38 -0.64 3.66
C ILE A 67 -4.74 -2.00 3.93
N LEU A 68 -3.59 -2.05 4.61
CA LEU A 68 -2.90 -3.31 4.90
C LEU A 68 -3.62 -4.16 5.95
N ILE A 69 -4.28 -3.56 6.94
CA ILE A 69 -5.08 -4.30 7.93
C ILE A 69 -6.30 -4.95 7.25
N ASP A 70 -6.98 -4.23 6.36
CA ASP A 70 -8.09 -4.78 5.55
C ASP A 70 -7.59 -5.93 4.65
N ALA A 71 -6.42 -5.73 4.02
CA ALA A 71 -5.81 -6.70 3.11
C ALA A 71 -5.08 -7.87 3.82
N ALA A 72 -4.86 -7.82 5.13
CA ALA A 72 -4.15 -8.87 5.87
C ALA A 72 -4.88 -10.22 5.79
N SER A 73 -6.22 -10.20 5.84
CA SER A 73 -7.07 -11.39 5.77
C SER A 73 -7.10 -12.07 4.38
N THR A 74 -6.70 -11.35 3.33
CA THR A 74 -6.89 -11.75 1.92
C THR A 74 -5.61 -11.62 1.09
N PHE A 75 -4.46 -11.64 1.77
CA PHE A 75 -3.16 -11.40 1.17
C PHE A 75 -2.74 -12.50 0.19
N THR A 76 -2.73 -12.17 -1.11
CA THR A 76 -2.27 -13.06 -2.19
C THR A 76 -1.03 -12.55 -2.92
N ALA A 77 -0.44 -11.42 -2.52
CA ALA A 77 0.73 -10.84 -3.18
C ALA A 77 2.08 -11.39 -2.65
N THR A 78 2.23 -12.72 -2.63
CA THR A 78 3.44 -13.43 -2.17
C THR A 78 4.69 -13.15 -3.01
N GLU A 79 4.50 -12.63 -4.22
CA GLU A 79 5.54 -12.37 -5.22
C GLU A 79 6.40 -11.12 -4.98
N ILE A 80 5.95 -10.16 -4.14
CA ILE A 80 6.76 -8.97 -3.78
C ILE A 80 7.40 -9.11 -2.41
N ILE A 81 6.62 -9.65 -1.46
CA ILE A 81 7.02 -9.66 -0.06
C ILE A 81 6.29 -10.79 0.66
N SER A 82 7.03 -11.48 1.53
CA SER A 82 6.45 -12.50 2.39
C SER A 82 5.39 -11.88 3.29
N TYR A 83 4.28 -12.60 3.48
CA TYR A 83 3.17 -12.19 4.35
C TYR A 83 3.65 -11.73 5.73
N GLU A 84 4.62 -12.45 6.31
CA GLU A 84 5.24 -12.13 7.60
C GLU A 84 5.88 -10.73 7.62
N LYS A 85 6.57 -10.34 6.56
CA LYS A 85 7.21 -9.02 6.45
C LYS A 85 6.17 -7.92 6.33
N ILE A 86 5.06 -8.16 5.63
CA ILE A 86 3.96 -7.18 5.59
C ILE A 86 3.31 -7.03 6.95
N ILE A 87 3.01 -8.13 7.66
CA ILE A 87 2.47 -8.03 9.03
C ILE A 87 3.46 -7.27 9.91
N PHE A 88 4.75 -7.55 9.81
CA PHE A 88 5.78 -6.84 10.56
C PHE A 88 5.76 -5.33 10.26
N TYR A 89 5.68 -4.94 8.98
CA TYR A 89 5.54 -3.53 8.62
C TYR A 89 4.21 -2.94 9.12
N VAL A 90 3.09 -3.65 9.05
CA VAL A 90 1.79 -3.19 9.58
C VAL A 90 1.87 -2.95 11.08
N VAL A 91 2.47 -3.88 11.83
CA VAL A 91 2.62 -3.76 13.29
C VAL A 91 3.52 -2.59 13.63
N ILE A 92 4.65 -2.41 12.94
CA ILE A 92 5.54 -1.26 13.15
C ILE A 92 4.85 0.06 12.80
N LEU A 93 4.14 0.13 11.67
CA LEU A 93 3.44 1.33 11.23
C LEU A 93 2.26 1.67 12.14
N GLY A 94 1.50 0.67 12.58
CA GLY A 94 0.40 0.83 13.52
C GLY A 94 0.88 1.28 14.91
N ILE A 95 1.96 0.69 15.43
CA ILE A 95 2.59 1.13 16.69
C ILE A 95 3.15 2.55 16.53
N GLY A 96 3.79 2.85 15.39
CA GLY A 96 4.33 4.17 15.07
C GLY A 96 3.27 5.27 15.05
N ASP A 97 2.11 5.01 14.43
CA ASP A 97 0.98 5.94 14.40
C ASP A 97 0.38 6.18 15.80
N ILE A 98 0.20 5.12 16.60
CA ILE A 98 -0.28 5.22 17.99
C ILE A 98 0.69 6.04 18.86
N LEU A 99 2.00 5.83 18.69
CA LEU A 99 3.02 6.59 19.41
C LEU A 99 3.04 8.06 18.99
N LEU A 100 2.97 8.35 17.69
CA LEU A 100 2.90 9.73 17.18
C LEU A 100 1.65 10.45 17.67
N ASN A 101 0.48 9.80 17.63
CA ASN A 101 -0.77 10.37 18.14
C ASN A 101 -0.68 10.67 19.63
N ARG A 102 -0.05 9.80 20.43
CA ARG A 102 0.14 10.03 21.87
C ARG A 102 1.08 11.19 22.15
N ILE A 103 2.19 11.30 21.42
CA ILE A 103 3.15 12.41 21.58
C ILE A 103 2.53 13.74 21.17
N GLN A 104 1.82 13.80 20.04
CA GLN A 104 1.11 15.00 19.59
C GLN A 104 0.02 15.44 20.57
N LYS A 105 -0.66 14.48 21.19
CA LYS A 105 -1.69 14.77 22.20
C LYS A 105 -1.08 15.29 23.50
N LEU A 106 0.09 14.78 23.89
CA LEU A 106 0.83 15.25 25.06
C LEU A 106 1.44 16.65 24.84
N SER A 107 2.04 16.91 23.68
CA SER A 107 2.60 18.25 23.40
C SER A 107 1.52 19.33 23.44
N ARG A 108 0.33 19.06 22.88
CA ARG A 108 -0.80 19.98 22.90
C ARG A 108 -1.38 20.26 24.31
N VAL A 109 -1.18 19.35 25.27
CA VAL A 109 -1.59 19.54 26.68
C VAL A 109 -0.54 20.31 27.48
N ILE A 110 0.73 20.20 27.10
CA ILE A 110 1.84 20.91 27.76
C ILE A 110 1.95 22.37 27.26
N ASP A 111 1.50 22.64 26.03
CA ASP A 111 1.41 23.99 25.45
C ASP A 111 0.17 24.82 25.92
N MET A 112 -0.44 24.48 27.08
CA MET A 112 -1.59 25.20 27.66
C MET A 112 -1.28 25.82 29.02
#